data_AF-A0A653EXC5-F1
#
_entry.id   AF-A0A653EXC5-F1
#
_cell.length_a   1.000
_cell.length_b   1.000
_cell.length_c   1.000
_cell.angle_alpha   90.00
_cell.angle_beta   90.00
_cell.angle_gamma   90.00
#
_symmetry.space_group_name_H-M   'P 1'
#
loop_
_entity.id
_entity.type
_entity.pdbx_description
1 polymer ?
#
loop_
_entity_poly.entity_id
_entity_poly.type
_entity_poly.pdbx_seq_one_letter_code
_entity_poly.pdbx_strand_id
1 'polypeptide(L)'
;MTDEREDLLLRYDLFWQLDYLLSAFGPDDVTSELAEKLLAILRNAALRAENRGNPAPAPNVALPERAEHLDTRTWEAGWARFKQDIRTERIRLGRKLGIEPETTTSPDGTLDTQ
;
A
#
# COMPACT_ATOMS: atom_id res chain seq x y z
N MET A 1 4.33 -10.65 22.27
CA MET A 1 3.22 -10.99 21.33
C MET A 1 2.34 -9.80 20.97
N THR A 2 2.41 -8.67 21.67
CA THR A 2 1.71 -7.40 21.36
C THR A 2 2.33 -6.64 20.18
N ASP A 3 3.64 -6.75 19.99
CA ASP A 3 4.39 -5.95 19.02
C ASP A 3 4.00 -6.22 17.55
N GLU A 4 3.59 -7.44 17.23
CA GLU A 4 3.22 -7.81 15.86
C GLU A 4 1.88 -7.19 15.43
N ARG A 5 0.87 -7.23 16.31
CA ARG A 5 -0.44 -6.62 16.01
C ARG A 5 -0.32 -5.09 15.92
N GLU A 6 0.47 -4.48 16.80
CA GLU A 6 0.72 -3.04 16.77
C GLU A 6 1.48 -2.63 15.50
N ASP A 7 2.49 -3.40 15.08
CA ASP A 7 3.19 -3.18 13.81
C ASP A 7 2.26 -3.31 12.60
N LEU A 8 1.39 -4.33 12.58
CA LEU A 8 0.38 -4.48 11.54
C LEU A 8 -0.58 -3.28 11.49
N LEU A 9 -1.03 -2.78 12.66
CA LEU A 9 -1.90 -1.60 12.75
C LEU A 9 -1.21 -0.34 12.21
N LEU A 10 0.04 -0.09 12.59
CA LEU A 10 0.82 1.04 12.11
C LEU A 10 1.02 1.00 10.59
N ARG A 11 1.29 -0.19 10.04
CA ARG A 11 1.41 -0.37 8.59
C ARG A 11 0.06 -0.18 7.90
N TYR A 12 -1.01 -0.73 8.45
CA TYR A 12 -2.36 -0.56 7.90
C TYR A 12 -2.74 0.92 7.83
N ASP A 13 -2.53 1.67 8.91
CA ASP A 13 -2.80 3.11 8.97
C ASP A 13 -1.99 3.89 7.93
N LEU A 14 -0.70 3.59 7.77
CA LEU A 14 0.13 4.19 6.71
C LEU A 14 -0.47 3.95 5.31
N PHE A 15 -0.80 2.70 4.98
CA PHE A 15 -1.36 2.36 3.66
C PHE A 15 -2.77 2.92 3.45
N TRP A 16 -3.55 3.05 4.53
CA TRP A 16 -4.85 3.69 4.49
C TRP A 16 -4.72 5.18 4.19
N GLN A 17 -3.82 5.89 4.87
CA GLN A 17 -3.54 7.30 4.62
C GLN A 17 -3.01 7.53 3.20
N LEU A 18 -2.14 6.64 2.71
CA LEU A 18 -1.65 6.70 1.33
C LEU A 18 -2.77 6.46 0.32
N ASP A 19 -3.60 5.41 0.45
CA ASP A 19 -4.73 5.16 -0.46
C ASP A 19 -5.71 6.35 -0.48
N TYR A 20 -6.01 6.92 0.69
CA TYR A 20 -6.84 8.12 0.80
C TYR A 20 -6.22 9.32 0.07
N LEU A 21 -4.96 9.65 0.38
CA LEU A 21 -4.26 10.79 -0.23
C LEU A 21 -4.16 10.63 -1.75
N LEU A 22 -3.75 9.45 -2.23
CA LEU A 22 -3.54 9.16 -3.64
C LEU A 22 -4.84 9.09 -4.44
N SER A 23 -5.98 8.83 -3.80
CA SER A 23 -7.28 8.81 -4.47
C SER A 23 -7.69 10.18 -5.02
N ALA A 24 -7.17 11.26 -4.43
CA ALA A 24 -7.44 12.64 -4.86
C ALA A 24 -6.63 13.08 -6.07
N PHE A 25 -5.57 12.33 -6.43
CA PHE A 25 -4.67 12.68 -7.51
C PHE A 25 -4.95 11.84 -8.77
N GLY A 26 -5.16 12.55 -9.88
CA GLY A 26 -5.15 11.97 -11.21
C GLY A 26 -3.74 11.60 -11.64
N PRO A 27 -3.55 11.05 -12.85
CA PRO A 27 -2.24 11.07 -13.45
C PRO A 27 -1.73 12.52 -13.44
N ASP A 28 -2.30 13.46 -14.18
CA ASP A 28 -1.72 14.81 -14.45
C ASP A 28 -1.15 15.60 -13.24
N ASP A 29 -1.52 15.24 -12.01
CA ASP A 29 -0.99 15.80 -10.76
C ASP A 29 0.33 15.17 -10.26
N VAL A 30 0.80 14.08 -10.88
CA VAL A 30 2.06 13.41 -10.49
C VAL A 30 3.24 14.22 -10.99
N THR A 31 3.89 14.88 -10.05
CA THR A 31 5.13 15.60 -10.25
C THR A 31 6.30 14.78 -9.70
N SER A 32 7.52 15.08 -10.15
CA SER A 32 8.74 14.48 -9.57
C SER A 32 8.82 14.72 -8.06
N GLU A 33 8.39 15.90 -7.56
CA GLU A 33 8.36 16.19 -6.12
C GLU A 33 7.39 15.27 -5.36
N LEU A 34 6.20 14.99 -5.92
CA LEU A 34 5.26 14.05 -5.31
C LEU A 34 5.85 12.64 -5.30
N ALA A 35 6.46 12.19 -6.40
CA ALA A 35 7.10 10.88 -6.50
C ALA A 35 8.24 10.74 -5.48
N GLU A 36 9.09 11.75 -5.32
CA GLU A 36 10.17 11.78 -4.32
C GLU A 36 9.63 11.71 -2.89
N LYS A 37 8.57 12.45 -2.57
CA LYS A 37 7.92 12.40 -1.25
C LYS A 37 7.34 11.02 -0.96
N LEU A 38 6.67 10.40 -1.94
CA LEU A 38 6.13 9.04 -1.82
C LEU A 38 7.25 8.01 -1.60
N LEU A 39 8.32 8.11 -2.36
CA LEU A 39 9.51 7.25 -2.21
C LEU A 39 10.13 7.40 -0.81
N ALA A 40 10.26 8.63 -0.31
CA ALA A 40 10.79 8.88 1.03
C ALA A 40 9.90 8.26 2.13
N ILE A 41 8.57 8.38 2.01
CA ILE A 41 7.62 7.76 2.94
C ILE A 41 7.77 6.23 2.93
N LEU A 42 7.80 5.62 1.74
CA LEU A 42 7.91 4.16 1.59
C LEU A 42 9.25 3.62 2.10
N ARG A 43 10.38 4.30 1.82
CA ARG A 43 11.70 3.92 2.34
C ARG A 43 11.76 4.04 3.86
N ASN A 44 11.19 5.11 4.44
CA ASN A 44 11.12 5.27 5.90
C ASN A 44 10.25 4.20 6.55
N ALA A 45 9.19 3.73 5.88
CA ALA A 45 8.38 2.62 6.36
C ALA A 45 9.15 1.29 6.30
N ALA A 46 9.87 1.03 5.21
CA ALA A 46 10.72 -0.16 5.07
C ALA A 46 11.84 -0.21 6.12
N LEU A 47 12.56 0.90 6.34
CA LEU A 47 13.60 1.00 7.37
C LEU A 47 13.06 0.76 8.79
N ARG A 48 11.85 1.25 9.09
CA ARG A 48 11.20 0.99 10.39
C ARG A 48 10.81 -0.47 10.57
N ALA A 49 10.40 -1.15 9.50
CA ALA A 49 10.10 -2.57 9.51
C ALA A 49 11.37 -3.40 9.81
N GLU A 50 12.48 -3.11 9.13
CA GLU A 50 13.77 -3.79 9.30
C GLU A 50 14.34 -3.60 10.71
N ASN A 51 14.35 -2.36 11.22
CA ASN A 51 14.89 -2.03 12.55
C ASN A 51 14.11 -2.67 13.72
N ARG A 52 12.86 -3.09 13.50
CA ARG A 52 12.06 -3.79 14.53
C ARG A 52 12.30 -5.30 14.56
N GLY A 53 13.19 -5.84 13.72
CA GLY A 53 13.45 -7.27 13.64
C GLY A 53 12.23 -8.10 13.22
N ASN A 54 11.17 -7.44 12.73
CA ASN A 54 9.95 -8.11 12.29
C ASN A 54 10.05 -8.32 10.77
N PRO A 55 10.26 -9.56 10.29
CA PRO A 55 10.34 -9.88 8.86
C PRO A 55 8.97 -9.80 8.18
N ALA A 56 7.97 -9.16 8.81
CA ALA A 56 6.71 -8.85 8.18
C ALA A 56 7.02 -8.20 6.82
N PRO A 57 6.53 -8.79 5.71
CA PRO A 57 6.97 -8.43 4.38
C PRO A 57 6.83 -6.92 4.25
N ALA A 58 7.94 -6.28 3.88
CA ALA A 58 7.98 -4.86 3.57
C ALA A 58 6.80 -4.51 2.65
N PRO A 59 6.32 -3.24 2.61
CA PRO A 59 5.57 -2.75 1.45
C PRO A 59 6.13 -3.42 0.19
N ASN A 60 5.28 -4.17 -0.54
CA ASN A 60 5.68 -5.04 -1.66
C ASN A 60 6.94 -4.49 -2.31
N VAL A 61 8.07 -5.22 -2.28
CA VAL A 61 9.43 -4.69 -2.49
C VAL A 61 9.55 -3.82 -3.77
N ALA A 62 8.64 -4.04 -4.73
CA ALA A 62 8.49 -3.24 -5.93
C ALA A 62 7.83 -1.84 -5.77
N LEU A 63 7.28 -1.45 -4.60
CA LEU A 63 6.59 -0.16 -4.40
C LEU A 63 7.55 1.04 -4.45
N PRO A 64 8.70 1.01 -3.74
CA PRO A 64 9.75 2.01 -3.93
C PRO A 64 10.26 2.05 -5.38
N GLU A 65 10.55 0.91 -5.99
CA GLU A 65 11.01 0.81 -7.39
C GLU A 65 9.98 1.39 -8.38
N ARG A 66 8.68 1.16 -8.13
CA ARG A 66 7.60 1.72 -8.95
C ARG A 66 7.48 3.23 -8.77
N ALA A 67 7.64 3.73 -7.54
CA ALA A 67 7.62 5.17 -7.27
C ALA A 67 8.75 5.92 -8.00
N GLU A 68 9.93 5.29 -8.15
CA GLU A 68 11.08 5.83 -8.89
C GLU A 68 10.83 6.03 -10.39
N HIS A 69 9.80 5.40 -10.97
CA HIS A 69 9.50 5.47 -12.40
C HIS A 69 8.18 6.20 -12.74
N LEU A 70 7.53 6.82 -11.75
CA LEU A 70 6.25 7.50 -11.89
C LEU A 70 6.31 8.80 -12.71
N ASP A 71 7.48 9.30 -13.11
CA ASP A 71 7.64 10.52 -13.91
C ASP A 71 8.03 10.24 -15.38
N THR A 72 7.99 8.97 -15.81
CA THR A 72 8.44 8.53 -17.14
C THR A 72 7.33 8.50 -18.20
N ARG A 73 7.62 8.28 -19.49
CA ARG A 73 6.61 8.25 -20.58
C ARG A 73 5.46 7.23 -20.40
N THR A 74 5.59 6.25 -19.52
CA THR A 74 4.56 5.22 -19.22
C THR A 74 3.84 5.46 -17.89
N TRP A 75 3.95 6.67 -17.37
CA TRP A 75 3.59 6.99 -16.00
C TRP A 75 2.10 6.90 -15.67
N GLU A 76 1.16 7.12 -16.61
CA GLU A 76 -0.28 7.00 -16.32
C GLU A 76 -0.67 5.57 -15.91
N ALA A 77 -0.18 4.58 -16.69
CA ALA A 77 -0.35 3.17 -16.38
C ALA A 77 0.45 2.78 -15.13
N GLY A 78 1.65 3.35 -14.95
CA GLY A 78 2.46 3.20 -13.74
C GLY A 78 1.75 3.72 -12.49
N TRP A 79 1.05 4.84 -12.59
CA TRP A 79 0.33 5.50 -11.52
C TRP A 79 -0.93 4.73 -11.12
N ALA A 80 -1.73 4.30 -12.10
CA ALA A 80 -2.88 3.44 -11.85
C ALA A 80 -2.44 2.13 -11.15
N ARG A 81 -1.34 1.54 -11.61
CA ARG A 81 -0.77 0.34 -11.00
C ARG A 81 -0.28 0.60 -9.57
N PHE A 82 0.44 1.70 -9.36
CA PHE A 82 0.94 2.10 -8.05
C PHE A 82 -0.20 2.28 -7.04
N LYS A 83 -1.26 3.02 -7.40
CA LYS A 83 -2.46 3.16 -6.57
C LYS A 83 -3.10 1.81 -6.23
N GLN A 84 -3.18 0.91 -7.23
CA GLN A 84 -3.72 -0.43 -7.02
C GLN A 84 -2.87 -1.26 -6.05
N ASP A 85 -1.55 -1.16 -6.11
CA ASP A 85 -0.65 -1.89 -5.21
C ASP A 85 -0.74 -1.35 -3.76
N ILE A 86 -0.79 -0.03 -3.57
CA ILE A 86 -1.05 0.60 -2.26
C ILE A 86 -2.36 0.09 -1.66
N ARG A 87 -3.45 0.09 -2.44
CA ARG A 87 -4.76 -0.43 -2.02
C ARG A 87 -4.72 -1.92 -1.71
N THR A 88 -4.02 -2.71 -2.51
CA THR A 88 -3.90 -4.16 -2.31
C THR A 88 -3.18 -4.47 -0.99
N GLU A 89 -2.13 -3.73 -0.68
CA GLU A 89 -1.42 -3.85 0.60
C GLU A 89 -2.28 -3.42 1.78
N ARG A 90 -3.03 -2.32 1.67
CA ARG A 90 -4.02 -1.91 2.69
C ARG A 90 -4.99 -3.04 3.01
N ILE A 91 -5.61 -3.61 1.98
CA ILE A 91 -6.60 -4.70 2.13
C ILE A 91 -5.94 -5.94 2.74
N ARG A 92 -4.74 -6.32 2.28
CA ARG A 92 -3.99 -7.47 2.81
C ARG A 92 -3.70 -7.33 4.30
N LEU A 93 -3.24 -6.14 4.73
CA LEU A 93 -2.97 -5.85 6.14
C LEU A 93 -4.25 -5.80 6.97
N GLY A 94 -5.29 -5.15 6.45
CA GLY A 94 -6.59 -5.05 7.12
C GLY A 94 -7.24 -6.41 7.34
N ARG A 95 -7.10 -7.36 6.41
CA ARG A 95 -7.55 -8.76 6.59
C ARG A 95 -6.82 -9.46 7.72
N LYS A 96 -5.48 -9.33 7.77
CA LYS A 96 -4.68 -9.89 8.87
C LYS A 96 -5.08 -9.32 10.24
N LEU A 97 -5.57 -8.09 10.28
CA LEU A 97 -6.03 -7.43 11.49
C LEU A 97 -7.50 -7.73 11.83
N GLY A 98 -8.26 -8.35 10.93
CA GLY A 98 -9.71 -8.53 11.04
C GLY A 98 -10.53 -7.24 10.84
N ILE A 99 -9.96 -6.23 10.18
CA ILE A 99 -10.60 -4.94 9.89
C ILE A 99 -11.32 -4.96 8.54
N GLU A 100 -10.68 -5.54 7.52
CA GLU A 100 -11.24 -5.64 6.17
C GLU A 100 -11.93 -7.00 6.01
N PRO A 101 -13.08 -7.06 5.30
CA PRO A 101 -13.76 -8.33 5.06
C PRO A 101 -12.88 -9.28 4.26
N GLU A 102 -12.93 -10.56 4.62
CA GLU A 102 -12.40 -11.62 3.76
C GLU A 102 -13.31 -11.73 2.54
N THR A 103 -12.78 -11.54 1.34
CA THR A 103 -13.55 -11.89 0.14
C THR A 103 -13.63 -13.41 0.05
N THR A 104 -14.70 -13.98 0.58
CA THR A 104 -15.18 -15.30 0.16
C THR A 104 -15.77 -15.15 -1.24
N THR A 105 -14.96 -15.43 -2.26
CA THR A 105 -15.52 -15.74 -3.58
C THR A 105 -16.16 -17.11 -3.44
N SER A 106 -17.47 -17.15 -3.19
CA SER A 106 -18.26 -18.37 -3.38
C SER A 106 -18.04 -18.86 -4.82
N PRO A 107 -17.85 -20.18 -5.06
CA PRO A 107 -17.56 -20.70 -6.40
C PRO A 107 -18.66 -20.39 -7.43
N ASP A 108 -19.83 -19.94 -6.98
CA ASP A 108 -20.99 -19.58 -7.80
C ASP A 108 -21.14 -18.06 -8.07
N GLY A 109 -20.17 -17.22 -7.67
CA GLY A 109 -20.15 -15.80 -8.05
C GLY A 109 -21.12 -14.89 -7.30
N THR A 110 -21.78 -15.38 -6.25
CA THR A 110 -22.62 -14.56 -5.37
C THR A 110 -21.77 -13.91 -4.28
N LEU A 111 -21.82 -12.59 -4.17
CA LEU A 111 -21.25 -11.84 -3.05
C LEU A 111 -22.13 -12.03 -1.82
N ASP A 112 -21.69 -12.86 -0.88
CA ASP A 112 -22.27 -12.90 0.46
C ASP A 112 -21.66 -11.76 1.30
N THR A 113 -22.45 -10.71 1.50
CA THR A 113 -22.19 -9.72 2.56
C THR A 113 -22.78 -10.25 3.87
N GLN A 114 -21.91 -10.61 4.83
CA GLN A 114 -22.30 -10.73 6.24
C GLN A 114 -22.21 -9.37 6.93
#